data_AF-A0A355F931-F1
#
_entry.id   AF-A0A355F931-F1
#
_cell.length_a   1.000
_cell.length_b   1.000
_cell.length_c   1.000
_cell.angle_alpha   90.00
_cell.angle_beta   90.00
_cell.angle_gamma   90.00
#
_symmetry.space_group_name_H-M   'P 1'
#
loop_
_entity.id
_entity.type
_entity.pdbx_description
1 polymer ?
#
loop_
_entity_poly.entity_id
_entity_poly.type
_entity_poly.pdbx_seq_one_letter_code
_entity_poly.pdbx_strand_id
1 'polypeptide(L)'
;MPGAKTHAEIIDDLESLIGAADSNAAQLEGSEKEVEAVRQTLARIKRLKLEQLALNAQRQAMTQNLNAALKEGTDAAITLRSIARAKIGHRSELLVHFKMAPLRKRVRRTKYVVVAQHPGEEATAPAPAADGAASGVGPGAAP
;
A
#
# COMPACT_ATOMS: atom_id res chain seq x y z
N MET A 1 -15.30 14.92 20.63
CA MET A 1 -13.89 14.74 21.03
C MET A 1 -13.12 15.93 20.51
N PRO A 2 -12.52 16.77 21.37
CA PRO A 2 -11.58 17.80 20.89
C PRO A 2 -10.40 17.10 20.18
N GLY A 3 -10.04 17.57 18.99
CA GLY A 3 -8.93 17.01 18.21
C GLY A 3 -7.59 17.26 18.89
N ALA A 4 -6.70 16.27 18.87
CA ALA A 4 -5.34 16.44 19.37
C ALA A 4 -4.60 17.46 18.47
N LYS A 5 -3.92 18.42 19.10
CA LYS A 5 -3.11 19.41 18.38
C LYS A 5 -2.04 18.72 17.55
N THR A 6 -1.84 19.19 16.33
CA THR A 6 -0.75 18.69 15.48
C THR A 6 0.60 19.17 16.01
N HIS A 7 1.69 18.49 15.64
CA HIS A 7 3.03 18.91 16.08
C HIS A 7 3.41 20.31 15.55
N ALA A 8 2.90 20.69 14.37
CA ALA A 8 3.13 22.02 13.81
C ALA A 8 2.42 23.09 14.65
N GLU A 9 1.15 22.88 14.98
CA GLU A 9 0.39 23.77 15.86
C GLU A 9 1.08 23.96 17.23
N ILE A 10 1.65 22.90 17.80
CA ILE A 10 2.38 23.01 19.08
C ILE A 10 3.64 23.86 18.92
N ILE A 11 4.39 23.71 17.82
CA ILE A 11 5.60 24.51 17.59
C ILE A 11 5.23 25.97 17.39
N ASP A 12 4.23 26.25 16.55
CA ASP A 12 3.76 27.61 16.27
C ASP A 12 3.24 28.29 17.55
N ASP A 13 2.48 27.56 18.38
CA ASP A 13 2.02 28.04 19.69
C ASP A 13 3.20 28.42 20.61
N LEU A 14 4.26 27.60 20.67
CA LEU A 14 5.44 27.88 21.50
C LEU A 14 6.28 29.04 20.95
N GLU A 15 6.41 29.17 19.63
CA GLU A 15 7.09 30.31 19.00
C GLU A 15 6.33 31.61 19.27
N SER A 16 5.01 31.58 19.11
CA SER A 16 4.16 32.73 19.41
C SER A 16 4.23 33.11 20.89
N LEU A 17 4.30 32.11 21.79
CA LEU A 17 4.42 32.35 23.23
C LEU A 17 5.74 33.02 23.59
N ILE A 18 6.86 32.55 23.03
CA ILE A 18 8.18 33.18 23.24
C ILE A 18 8.18 34.60 22.67
N GLY A 19 7.65 34.82 21.46
CA GLY A 19 7.57 36.15 20.86
C GLY A 19 6.71 37.13 21.68
N ALA A 20 5.61 36.65 22.26
CA ALA A 20 4.79 37.44 23.17
C ALA A 20 5.51 37.72 24.51
N ALA A 21 6.25 36.75 25.05
CA ALA A 21 7.04 36.93 26.27
C ALA A 21 8.16 37.97 26.07
N ASP A 22 8.84 37.92 24.93
CA ASP A 22 9.90 38.87 24.58
C ASP A 22 9.35 40.29 24.40
N SER A 23 8.17 40.42 23.78
CA SER A 23 7.50 41.71 23.59
C SER A 23 7.02 42.33 24.90
N ASN A 24 6.77 41.51 25.93
CA ASN A 24 6.25 41.94 27.23
C ASN A 24 7.26 41.68 28.37
N ALA A 25 8.56 41.67 28.07
CA ALA A 25 9.61 41.30 29.03
C ALA A 25 9.56 42.12 30.33
N ALA A 26 9.24 43.42 30.25
CA ALA A 26 9.11 44.30 31.41
C ALA A 26 7.96 43.91 32.37
N GLN A 27 6.94 43.21 31.88
CA GLN A 27 5.81 42.71 32.68
C GLN A 27 6.08 41.31 33.26
N LEU A 28 7.15 40.67 32.81
CA LEU A 28 7.48 39.28 33.09
C LEU A 28 8.82 39.14 33.83
N GLU A 29 9.26 40.20 34.53
CA GLU A 29 10.45 40.16 35.38
C GLU A 29 10.37 38.99 36.38
N GLY A 30 11.43 38.20 36.43
CA GLY A 30 11.53 37.01 37.28
C GLY A 30 11.07 35.70 36.63
N SER A 31 10.56 35.73 35.40
CA SER A 31 10.18 34.53 34.64
C SER A 31 11.19 34.10 33.56
N GLU A 32 12.42 34.62 33.63
CA GLU A 32 13.44 34.39 32.61
C GLU A 32 13.79 32.90 32.49
N LYS A 33 13.74 32.17 33.61
CA LYS A 33 14.01 30.73 33.65
C LYS A 33 12.98 29.93 32.88
N GLU A 34 11.71 30.30 33.00
CA GLU A 34 10.59 29.66 32.34
C GLU A 34 10.64 29.92 30.83
N VAL A 35 10.88 31.17 30.42
CA VAL A 35 11.03 31.53 29.00
C VAL A 35 12.21 30.78 28.38
N GLU A 36 13.34 30.71 29.08
CA GLU A 36 14.52 29.99 28.63
C GLU A 36 14.28 28.47 28.54
N ALA A 37 13.54 27.88 29.50
CA ALA A 37 13.15 26.48 29.45
C ALA A 37 12.26 26.17 28.23
N VAL A 38 11.32 27.07 27.90
CA VAL A 38 10.48 26.93 26.69
C VAL A 38 11.32 27.01 25.43
N ARG A 39 12.27 27.95 25.33
CA ARG A 39 13.21 28.06 24.20
C ARG A 39 14.05 26.81 24.00
N GLN A 40 14.62 26.28 25.08
CA GLN A 40 15.43 25.05 25.04
C GLN A 40 14.59 23.85 24.59
N THR A 41 13.36 23.76 25.10
CA THR A 41 12.42 22.70 24.71
C THR A 41 12.06 22.79 23.23
N LEU A 42 11.79 24.00 22.73
CA LEU A 42 11.49 24.26 21.33
C LEU A 42 12.67 23.87 20.42
N ALA A 43 13.89 24.28 20.79
CA ALA A 43 15.09 23.89 20.06
C ALA A 43 15.28 22.36 20.02
N ARG A 44 15.02 21.68 21.14
CA ARG A 44 15.06 20.21 21.21
C ARG A 44 14.00 19.56 20.31
N ILE A 45 12.77 20.06 20.31
CA ILE A 45 11.70 19.55 19.44
C ILE A 45 12.09 19.66 17.96
N LYS A 46 12.59 20.82 17.54
CA LYS A 46 13.04 21.04 16.15
C LYS A 46 14.16 20.08 15.76
N ARG A 47 15.16 19.90 16.64
CA ARG A 47 16.24 18.93 16.41
C ARG A 47 15.71 17.50 16.25
N LEU A 48 14.86 17.05 17.17
CA LEU A 48 14.26 15.71 17.10
C LEU A 48 13.43 15.54 15.81
N LYS A 49 12.78 16.59 15.33
CA LYS A 49 12.04 16.53 14.07
C LYS A 49 12.97 16.30 12.87
N LEU A 50 14.11 16.98 12.83
CA LEU A 50 15.13 16.77 11.79
C LEU A 50 15.71 15.35 11.86
N GLU A 51 16.01 14.84 13.06
CA GLU A 51 16.47 13.46 13.26
C GLU A 51 15.41 12.45 12.79
N GLN A 52 14.12 12.69 13.08
CA GLN A 52 13.03 11.86 12.58
C GLN A 52 12.97 11.83 11.04
N LEU A 53 13.15 12.98 10.38
CA LEU A 53 13.16 13.06 8.92
C LEU A 53 14.34 12.27 8.33
N ALA A 54 15.53 12.40 8.92
CA ALA A 54 16.70 11.65 8.51
C ALA A 54 16.49 10.13 8.65
N LEU A 55 15.94 9.67 9.78
CA LEU A 55 15.63 8.26 10.02
C LEU A 55 14.58 7.73 9.04
N ASN A 56 13.58 8.53 8.67
CA ASN A 56 12.60 8.14 7.68
C ASN A 56 13.22 7.96 6.29
N ALA A 57 14.12 8.86 5.89
CA ALA A 57 14.87 8.73 4.63
C ALA A 57 15.76 7.48 4.64
N GLN A 58 16.48 7.23 5.74
CA GLN A 58 17.29 6.02 5.91
C GLN A 58 16.44 4.75 5.84
N ARG A 59 15.28 4.73 6.51
CA ARG A 59 14.35 3.61 6.45
C ARG A 59 13.93 3.33 5.02
N GLN A 60 13.57 4.36 4.26
CA GLN A 60 13.16 4.21 2.86
C GLN A 60 14.30 3.62 2.00
N ALA A 61 15.51 4.14 2.14
CA ALA A 61 16.68 3.61 1.42
C ALA A 61 16.94 2.14 1.79
N MET A 62 16.88 1.79 3.07
CA MET A 62 17.05 0.41 3.53
C MET A 62 15.96 -0.53 3.01
N THR A 63 14.70 -0.09 2.94
CA THR A 63 13.61 -0.87 2.35
C THR A 63 13.83 -1.08 0.85
N GLN A 64 14.29 -0.07 0.12
CA GLN A 64 14.63 -0.21 -1.31
C GLN A 64 15.76 -1.21 -1.52
N ASN A 65 16.83 -1.12 -0.72
CA ASN A 65 17.95 -2.06 -0.78
C ASN A 65 17.52 -3.49 -0.45
N LEU A 66 16.69 -3.68 0.58
CA LEU A 66 16.15 -4.98 0.93
C LEU A 66 15.31 -5.57 -0.21
N ASN A 67 14.44 -4.76 -0.82
CA ASN A 67 13.61 -5.21 -1.95
C ASN A 67 14.47 -5.59 -3.17
N ALA A 68 15.53 -4.83 -3.45
CA ALA A 68 16.48 -5.15 -4.51
C ALA A 68 17.19 -6.49 -4.25
N ALA A 69 17.74 -6.68 -3.03
CA ALA A 69 18.41 -7.91 -2.65
C ALA A 69 17.46 -9.13 -2.67
N LEU A 70 16.20 -8.97 -2.25
CA LEU A 70 15.19 -10.02 -2.36
C LEU A 70 14.94 -10.40 -3.81
N LYS A 71 14.81 -9.42 -4.71
CA LYS A 71 14.60 -9.66 -6.13
C LYS A 71 15.77 -10.42 -6.74
N GLU A 72 17.00 -9.97 -6.50
CA GLU A 72 18.22 -10.65 -6.94
C GLU A 72 18.29 -12.09 -6.41
N GLY A 73 17.97 -12.30 -5.13
CA GLY A 73 17.89 -13.63 -4.53
C GLY A 73 16.84 -14.53 -5.19
N THR A 74 15.68 -13.98 -5.54
CA THR A 74 14.64 -14.73 -6.26
C THR A 74 15.07 -15.11 -7.68
N ASP A 75 15.72 -14.21 -8.40
CA ASP A 75 16.20 -14.45 -9.76
C ASP A 75 17.31 -15.51 -9.78
N ALA A 76 18.24 -15.41 -8.83
CA ALA A 76 19.27 -16.42 -8.60
C ALA A 76 18.65 -17.78 -8.25
N ALA A 77 17.63 -17.82 -7.39
CA ALA A 77 16.94 -19.05 -7.03
C ALA A 77 16.14 -19.66 -8.19
N ILE A 78 15.57 -18.85 -9.09
CA ILE A 78 14.93 -19.32 -10.32
C ILE A 78 15.97 -19.98 -11.23
N THR A 79 17.12 -19.31 -11.41
CA THR A 79 18.23 -19.79 -12.24
C THR A 79 18.80 -21.10 -11.70
N LEU A 80 19.00 -21.19 -10.38
CA LEU A 80 19.48 -22.42 -9.76
C LEU A 80 18.48 -23.58 -9.93
N ARG A 81 17.18 -23.30 -9.78
CA ARG A 81 16.12 -24.28 -9.99
C ARG A 81 16.04 -24.76 -11.44
N SER A 82 16.23 -23.88 -12.42
CA SER A 82 16.25 -24.27 -13.84
C SER A 82 17.45 -25.17 -14.15
N ILE A 83 18.65 -24.84 -13.63
CA ILE A 83 19.85 -25.66 -13.77
C ILE A 83 19.66 -27.04 -13.12
N ALA A 84 19.11 -27.09 -11.90
CA ALA A 84 18.83 -28.35 -11.21
C ALA A 84 17.84 -29.23 -12.01
N ARG A 85 16.79 -28.63 -12.58
CA ARG A 85 15.84 -29.34 -13.43
C ARG A 85 16.48 -29.87 -14.73
N ALA A 86 17.38 -29.10 -15.34
CA ALA A 86 18.10 -29.51 -16.53
C ALA A 86 19.04 -30.70 -16.27
N LYS A 87 19.76 -30.71 -15.13
CA LYS A 87 20.70 -31.78 -14.77
C LYS A 87 20.03 -33.07 -14.29
N ILE A 88 19.00 -32.96 -13.46
CA ILE A 88 18.36 -34.11 -12.79
C ILE A 88 17.26 -34.73 -13.67
N GLY A 89 16.65 -33.94 -14.56
CA GLY A 89 15.54 -34.34 -15.40
C GLY A 89 14.16 -34.02 -14.81
N HIS A 90 13.18 -33.83 -15.69
CA HIS A 90 11.89 -33.19 -15.37
C HIS A 90 10.92 -34.07 -14.56
N ARG A 91 11.14 -35.39 -14.59
CA ARG A 91 10.27 -36.39 -13.93
C ARG A 91 10.89 -36.98 -12.67
N SER A 92 12.10 -36.58 -12.31
CA SER A 92 12.81 -37.14 -11.17
C SER A 92 12.24 -36.64 -9.85
N GLU A 93 12.00 -37.55 -8.92
CA GLU A 93 11.54 -37.25 -7.55
C GLU A 93 12.62 -36.53 -6.73
N LEU A 94 13.89 -36.57 -7.17
CA LEU A 94 14.99 -35.83 -6.54
C LEU A 94 14.79 -34.29 -6.60
N LEU A 95 13.89 -33.79 -7.47
CA LEU A 95 13.54 -32.37 -7.53
C LEU A 95 12.90 -31.85 -6.23
N VAL A 96 12.30 -32.72 -5.42
CA VAL A 96 11.66 -32.35 -4.15
C VAL A 96 12.67 -31.77 -3.15
N HIS A 97 13.92 -32.27 -3.15
CA HIS A 97 14.99 -31.72 -2.31
C HIS A 97 15.33 -30.26 -2.63
N PHE A 98 15.06 -29.81 -3.86
CA PHE A 98 15.23 -28.43 -4.31
C PHE A 98 13.94 -27.61 -4.17
N LYS A 99 12.97 -28.08 -3.36
CA LYS A 99 11.63 -27.49 -3.24
C LYS A 99 10.93 -27.32 -4.59
N MET A 100 11.14 -28.24 -5.53
CA MET A 100 10.49 -28.27 -6.84
C MET A 100 9.62 -29.52 -6.99
N ALA A 101 8.42 -29.35 -7.56
CA ALA A 101 7.55 -30.48 -7.88
C ALA A 101 7.99 -31.16 -9.20
N PRO A 102 8.09 -32.50 -9.23
CA PRO A 102 8.31 -33.27 -10.47
C PRO A 102 7.11 -33.21 -11.42
N LEU A 103 7.37 -33.33 -12.73
CA LEU A 103 6.30 -33.39 -13.73
C LEU A 103 5.66 -34.78 -13.75
N ARG A 104 4.48 -34.91 -13.14
CA ARG A 104 3.67 -36.14 -13.13
C ARG A 104 2.54 -36.07 -14.16
N LYS A 105 2.19 -37.20 -14.78
CA LYS A 105 0.99 -37.28 -15.65
C LYS A 105 -0.25 -37.01 -14.79
N ARG A 106 -0.96 -35.92 -15.08
CA ARG A 106 -2.23 -35.60 -14.43
C ARG A 106 -3.32 -36.50 -15.01
N VAL A 107 -3.85 -37.42 -14.22
CA VAL A 107 -5.06 -38.18 -14.57
C VAL A 107 -6.23 -37.20 -14.53
N ARG A 108 -6.86 -36.91 -15.69
CA ARG A 108 -8.10 -36.13 -15.74
C ARG A 108 -9.24 -37.02 -15.24
N ARG A 109 -9.95 -36.59 -14.19
CA ARG A 109 -11.22 -37.20 -13.81
C ARG A 109 -12.28 -36.73 -14.81
N THR A 110 -12.79 -37.65 -15.63
CA THR A 110 -13.92 -37.40 -16.53
C THR A 110 -15.15 -37.08 -15.68
N LYS A 111 -15.65 -35.84 -15.73
CA LYS A 111 -16.95 -35.51 -15.13
C LYS A 111 -18.03 -36.08 -16.03
N TYR A 112 -18.78 -37.07 -15.55
CA TYR A 112 -20.04 -37.46 -16.19
C TYR A 112 -21.02 -36.29 -16.04
N VAL A 113 -21.40 -35.67 -17.16
CA VAL A 113 -22.50 -34.71 -17.21
C VAL A 113 -23.78 -35.54 -17.16
N VAL A 114 -24.49 -35.51 -16.03
CA VAL A 114 -25.87 -35.99 -15.97
C VAL A 114 -26.72 -34.94 -16.66
N VAL A 115 -27.19 -35.23 -17.88
CA VAL A 115 -28.16 -34.41 -18.60
C VAL A 115 -29.50 -34.59 -17.89
N ALA A 116 -29.93 -33.58 -17.14
CA ALA A 116 -31.30 -33.51 -16.64
C ALA A 116 -32.23 -33.24 -17.83
N GLN A 117 -33.03 -34.24 -18.21
CA GLN A 117 -34.14 -34.07 -19.14
C GLN A 117 -35.28 -33.35 -18.41
N HIS A 118 -35.64 -32.14 -18.86
CA HIS A 118 -36.92 -31.53 -18.54
C HIS A 118 -37.85 -31.69 -19.75
N PRO A 119 -39.03 -32.33 -19.62
CA PRO A 119 -40.10 -32.27 -20.61
C PRO A 119 -41.06 -31.11 -20.27
N GLY A 120 -41.52 -30.36 -21.27
CA GLY A 120 -42.62 -29.40 -21.11
C GLY A 120 -42.62 -28.21 -22.08
N GLU A 121 -42.98 -28.49 -23.33
CA GLU A 121 -43.48 -27.56 -24.37
C GLU A 121 -44.99 -27.31 -24.07
N GLU A 122 -45.59 -26.10 -24.12
CA GLU A 122 -46.19 -25.50 -25.33
C GLU A 122 -46.75 -24.05 -25.12
N ALA A 123 -46.51 -23.21 -26.14
CA ALA A 123 -47.33 -22.17 -26.82
C ALA A 123 -48.09 -21.08 -26.02
N THR A 124 -48.04 -19.77 -26.35
CA THR A 124 -48.54 -19.15 -27.60
C THR A 124 -48.14 -17.65 -27.70
N ALA A 125 -47.97 -17.13 -28.93
CA ALA A 125 -47.91 -15.71 -29.32
C ALA A 125 -49.17 -15.37 -30.16
N PRO A 126 -49.59 -14.09 -30.45
CA PRO A 126 -48.80 -13.05 -31.14
C PRO A 126 -49.07 -11.56 -30.74
N ALA A 127 -48.29 -10.65 -31.36
CA ALA A 127 -48.18 -9.19 -31.15
C ALA A 127 -49.38 -8.34 -31.68
N PRO A 128 -49.42 -7.01 -31.42
CA PRO A 128 -48.89 -6.07 -32.43
C PRO A 128 -48.18 -4.80 -31.89
N ALA A 129 -47.59 -4.06 -32.84
CA ALA A 129 -46.62 -2.98 -32.73
C ALA A 129 -47.14 -1.63 -32.18
N ALA A 130 -46.21 -0.80 -31.68
CA ALA A 130 -46.31 0.65 -31.68
C ALA A 130 -44.92 1.30 -31.82
N ASP A 131 -44.78 2.06 -32.90
CA ASP A 131 -43.73 3.04 -33.20
C ASP A 131 -43.56 4.09 -32.09
N GLY A 132 -42.34 4.59 -31.92
CA GLY A 132 -42.06 5.73 -31.04
C GLY A 132 -40.61 6.19 -31.07
N ALA A 133 -40.32 7.09 -32.00
CA ALA A 133 -39.04 7.77 -32.20
C ALA A 133 -38.64 8.74 -31.06
N ALA A 134 -37.36 9.17 -31.10
CA ALA A 134 -36.72 10.37 -30.53
C ALA A 134 -35.55 10.04 -29.58
N SER A 135 -34.28 10.18 -30.00
CA SER A 135 -33.48 11.42 -30.10
C SER A 135 -32.79 11.83 -28.78
N GLY A 136 -31.47 12.11 -28.86
CA GLY A 136 -30.71 12.87 -27.85
C GLY A 136 -29.39 12.20 -27.41
N VAL A 137 -28.28 12.29 -28.16
CA VAL A 137 -27.26 13.37 -28.08
C VAL A 137 -26.46 13.35 -26.75
N GLY A 138 -25.19 12.90 -26.80
CA GLY A 138 -24.16 13.27 -25.80
C GLY A 138 -23.72 14.73 -25.96
N PRO A 139 -22.77 15.34 -25.20
CA PRO A 139 -21.54 14.73 -24.64
C PRO A 139 -21.10 15.34 -23.26
N GLY A 140 -19.88 15.04 -22.80
CA GLY A 140 -19.20 15.83 -21.74
C GLY A 140 -18.07 15.04 -21.06
N ALA A 141 -16.85 15.07 -21.59
CA ALA A 141 -15.78 16.04 -21.29
C ALA A 141 -15.11 15.79 -19.93
N ALA A 142 -13.92 15.20 -19.98
CA ALA A 142 -12.96 15.10 -18.87
C ALA A 142 -12.07 16.35 -18.82
N PRO A 143 -11.63 16.79 -17.64
CA PRO A 143 -10.43 17.61 -17.48
C PRO A 143 -9.14 16.77 -17.52
#